data_AF-A0A2U3LH98-F1
#
_entry.id   AF-A0A2U3LH98-F1
#
_cell.length_a   1.000
_cell.length_b   1.000
_cell.length_c   1.000
_cell.angle_alpha   90.00
_cell.angle_beta   90.00
_cell.angle_gamma   90.00
#
_symmetry.space_group_name_H-M   'P 1'
#
loop_
_entity.id
_entity.type
_entity.pdbx_description
1 polymer ?
#
loop_
_entity_poly.entity_id
_entity_poly.type
_entity_poly.pdbx_seq_one_letter_code
_entity_poly.pdbx_strand_id
1 'polypeptide(L)' 'MTRHKRERFKQLRRAYGTQDKVGAAVGVTGTMIRYIENGNATPSGKLMLKLSFLFDTPVNELFPDVEMEAQSEAVLDALR' A
#
# COMPACT_ATOMS: atom_id res chain seq x y z
N MET A 1 -12.55 1.78 -11.64
CA MET A 1 -12.02 1.66 -10.27
C MET A 1 -11.74 3.05 -9.74
N THR A 2 -12.37 3.42 -8.63
CA THR A 2 -12.09 4.70 -7.96
C THR A 2 -10.72 4.59 -7.30
N ARG A 3 -9.77 5.45 -7.69
CA ARG A 3 -8.44 5.46 -7.09
C ARG A 3 -8.52 6.06 -5.69
N HIS A 4 -8.18 5.27 -4.67
CA HIS A 4 -8.13 5.74 -3.30
C HIS A 4 -6.70 6.17 -2.95
N LYS A 5 -6.52 7.45 -2.62
CA LYS A 5 -5.26 7.93 -2.08
C LYS A 5 -5.05 7.33 -0.69
N ARG A 6 -3.87 6.76 -0.45
CA ARG A 6 -3.50 6.11 0.82
C ARG A 6 -2.86 7.16 1.73
N GLU A 7 -3.69 8.05 2.29
CA GLU A 7 -3.20 9.19 3.07
C GLU A 7 -2.39 8.76 4.31
N ARG A 8 -2.78 7.66 4.97
CA ARG A 8 -2.01 7.09 6.09
C ARG A 8 -0.61 6.65 5.68
N PHE A 9 -0.50 5.93 4.57
CA PHE A 9 0.79 5.56 3.98
C PHE A 9 1.65 6.81 3.73
N LYS A 10 1.07 7.84 3.11
CA LYS A 10 1.77 9.09 2.79
C LYS A 10 2.27 9.80 4.04
N GLN A 11 1.48 9.83 5.12
CA GLN A 11 1.89 10.38 6.42
C GLN A 11 3.11 9.65 6.98
N LEU A 12 3.05 8.32 7.05
CA LEU A 12 4.15 7.48 7.55
C LEU A 12 5.42 7.63 6.70
N ARG A 13 5.26 7.67 5.37
CA ARG A 13 6.38 7.97 4.47
C ARG A 13 6.97 9.36 4.76
N ARG A 14 6.15 10.40 4.97
CA ARG A 14 6.65 11.75 5.33
C ARG A 14 7.50 11.71 6.60
N ALA A 15 7.08 10.96 7.61
CA ALA A 15 7.80 10.81 8.87
C ALA A 15 9.12 10.03 8.71
N TYR A 16 9.16 9.02 7.84
CA TYR A 16 10.37 8.23 7.59
C TYR A 16 11.41 8.95 6.70
N GLY A 17 10.95 9.66 5.66
CA GLY A 17 11.79 10.45 4.75
C GLY A 17 11.31 10.42 3.30
N THR A 18 12.13 10.80 2.33
CA THR A 18 11.69 10.98 0.93
C THR A 18 11.16 9.70 0.27
N GLN A 19 10.41 9.84 -0.84
CA GLN A 19 9.95 8.70 -1.63
C GLN A 19 11.13 7.84 -2.10
N ASP A 20 12.24 8.45 -2.52
CA ASP A 20 13.45 7.71 -2.90
C ASP A 20 14.08 6.98 -1.72
N LYS A 21 14.10 7.60 -0.52
CA LYS A 21 14.61 6.95 0.70
C LYS A 21 13.79 5.71 1.07
N VAL A 22 12.45 5.82 1.05
CA VAL A 22 11.56 4.67 1.31
C VAL A 22 11.71 3.62 0.22
N GLY A 23 11.76 4.04 -1.06
CA GLY A 23 11.95 3.16 -2.19
C GLY A 23 13.23 2.33 -2.04
N ALA A 24 14.36 3.00 -1.80
CA ALA A 24 15.65 2.34 -1.56
C ALA A 24 15.58 1.35 -0.39
N ALA A 25 14.92 1.72 0.71
CA ALA A 25 14.79 0.86 1.90
C ALA A 25 14.04 -0.45 1.63
N VAL A 26 13.06 -0.46 0.71
CA VAL A 26 12.29 -1.67 0.38
C VAL A 26 12.66 -2.31 -0.96
N GLY A 27 13.61 -1.72 -1.69
CA GLY A 27 14.14 -2.21 -2.95
C GLY A 27 13.27 -1.88 -4.18
N VAL A 28 12.68 -0.69 -4.22
CA VAL A 28 11.90 -0.16 -5.36
C VAL A 28 12.27 1.30 -5.64
N THR A 29 11.76 1.88 -6.72
CA THR A 29 11.98 3.30 -7.05
C THR A 29 11.06 4.22 -6.24
N GLY A 30 11.45 5.49 -6.04
CA GLY A 30 10.57 6.48 -5.44
C GLY A 30 9.28 6.71 -6.25
N THR A 31 9.34 6.57 -7.58
CA THR A 31 8.16 6.57 -8.45
C THR A 31 7.16 5.48 -8.08
N MET A 32 7.63 4.26 -7.78
CA MET A 32 6.77 3.17 -7.32
C MET A 32 6.09 3.54 -5.99
N ILE A 33 6.84 4.12 -5.03
CA ILE A 33 6.27 4.63 -3.77
C ILE A 33 5.19 5.68 -4.02
N ARG A 34 5.43 6.63 -4.93
CA ARG A 34 4.43 7.64 -5.33
C ARG A 34 3.17 7.01 -5.93
N TYR A 35 3.32 5.96 -6.74
CA TYR A 35 2.17 5.27 -7.34
C TYR A 35 1.36 4.52 -6.30
N ILE A 36 2.03 3.87 -5.34
CA ILE A 36 1.39 3.25 -4.18
C ILE A 36 0.64 4.29 -3.35
N GLU A 37 1.25 5.44 -3.03
CA GLU A 37 0.62 6.51 -2.25
C GLU A 37 -0.70 7.02 -2.88
N ASN A 38 -0.74 7.09 -4.20
CA ASN A 38 -1.88 7.65 -4.93
C ASN A 38 -2.91 6.60 -5.38
N GLY A 39 -2.75 5.33 -4.99
CA GLY A 39 -3.63 4.25 -5.44
C GLY A 39 -3.51 3.94 -6.94
N ASN A 40 -2.39 4.31 -7.57
CA ASN A 40 -2.10 4.00 -8.97
C ASN A 40 -1.48 2.61 -9.14
N ALA A 41 -0.99 2.01 -8.06
CA ALA A 41 -0.41 0.67 -8.04
C ALA A 41 -0.81 -0.05 -6.76
N THR A 42 -1.22 -1.30 -6.89
CA THR A 42 -1.35 -2.25 -5.78
C THR A 42 -0.02 -3.02 -5.68
N PRO A 43 0.73 -2.88 -4.57
CA PRO A 43 2.00 -3.57 -4.41
C PRO A 43 1.81 -5.09 -4.29
N SER A 44 2.85 -5.87 -4.57
CA SER A 44 2.83 -7.31 -4.29
C SER A 44 2.78 -7.57 -2.79
N GLY A 45 2.27 -8.73 -2.35
CA GLY A 45 2.22 -9.09 -0.93
C GLY A 45 3.59 -9.00 -0.24
N LYS A 46 4.67 -9.39 -0.93
CA LYS A 46 6.04 -9.24 -0.41
C LYS A 46 6.42 -7.78 -0.17
N LEU A 47 6.05 -6.88 -1.07
CA LEU A 47 6.31 -5.44 -0.92
C LEU A 47 5.44 -4.82 0.18
N MET A 48 4.18 -5.25 0.31
CA MET A 48 3.30 -4.85 1.42
C MET A 48 3.91 -5.20 2.78
N LEU A 49 4.41 -6.43 2.94
CA LEU A 49 5.07 -6.85 4.19
C LEU A 49 6.32 -6.03 4.49
N LYS A 50 7.17 -5.76 3.49
CA LYS A 50 8.35 -4.89 3.69
C LYS A 50 7.96 -3.50 4.18
N LEU A 51 6.92 -2.91 3.60
CA LEU A 51 6.44 -1.57 3.97
C LEU A 51 5.79 -1.57 5.36
N SER A 52 5.06 -2.64 5.71
CA SER A 52 4.52 -2.86 7.04
C SER A 52 5.62 -2.91 8.11
N PHE A 53 6.68 -3.68 7.88
CA PHE A 53 7.83 -3.72 8.78
C PHE A 53 8.60 -2.41 8.85
N LEU A 54 8.76 -1.71 7.72
CA LEU A 54 9.46 -0.42 7.69
C LEU A 54 8.76 0.66 8.51
N PHE A 55 7.42 0.68 8.45
CA PHE A 55 6.60 1.69 9.15
C PHE A 55 6.07 1.22 10.49
N ASP A 56 6.37 -0.02 10.90
CA ASP A 56 5.80 -0.67 12.09
C ASP A 56 4.28 -0.51 12.15
N THR A 57 3.61 -0.83 11.03
CA THR A 57 2.18 -0.57 10.83
C THR A 57 1.55 -1.77 10.11
N PRO A 58 0.39 -2.27 10.54
CA PRO A 58 -0.31 -3.38 9.87
C PRO A 58 -0.59 -3.14 8.38
N VAL A 59 -0.55 -4.22 7.59
CA VAL A 59 -0.79 -4.17 6.13
C VAL A 59 -2.16 -3.56 5.81
N ASN A 60 -3.21 -3.92 6.56
CA ASN A 60 -4.56 -3.41 6.32
C ASN A 60 -4.71 -1.91 6.61
N GLU A 61 -3.95 -1.36 7.57
CA GLU A 61 -3.93 0.09 7.81
C GLU A 61 -3.20 0.84 6.68
N LEU A 62 -2.19 0.23 6.07
CA LEU A 62 -1.45 0.81 4.94
C LEU A 62 -2.21 0.71 3.61
N PHE A 63 -2.97 -0.37 3.41
CA PHE A 63 -3.64 -0.71 2.15
C PHE A 63 -5.11 -1.14 2.39
N PRO A 64 -5.96 -0.28 2.97
CA PRO A 64 -7.34 -0.65 3.32
C PRO A 64 -8.19 -0.95 2.08
N ASP A 65 -7.84 -0.36 0.94
CA ASP A 65 -8.48 -0.62 -0.35
C ASP A 65 -8.34 -2.08 -0.80
N VAL A 66 -7.19 -2.69 -0.53
CA VAL A 66 -6.91 -4.08 -0.92
C VAL A 66 -7.74 -5.05 -0.07
N GLU A 67 -7.90 -4.77 1.22
CA GLU A 67 -8.74 -5.58 2.10
C GLU A 67 -10.22 -5.49 1.70
N MET A 68 -10.72 -4.29 1.40
CA MET A 68 -12.10 -4.09 0.94
C MET A 68 -12.37 -4.80 -0.39
N GLU A 69 -11.43 -4.73 -1.35
CA GLU A 69 -11.55 -5.42 -2.64
C GLU A 69 -11.59 -6.95 -2.44
N ALA A 70 -10.68 -7.51 -1.64
CA ALA A 70 -10.66 -8.94 -1.34
C ALA A 70 -11.94 -9.42 -0.64
N GLN A 71 -12.48 -8.64 0.29
CA GLN A 71 -13.76 -8.95 0.94
C GLN A 71 -14.93 -8.91 -0.06
N SER A 72 -14.95 -7.92 -0.97
CA SER A 72 -15.98 -7.83 -2.01
C SER A 72 -15.93 -9.02 -2.97
N GLU A 73 -14.73 -9.45 -3.40
CA GLU A 73 -14.56 -10.62 -4.26
C GLU A 73 -15.04 -11.90 -3.58
N ALA A 74 -14.66 -12.10 -2.31
CA ALA A 74 -15.09 -13.26 -1.54
C ALA A 74 -16.63 -13.35 -1.37
N VAL A 75 -17.29 -12.21 -1.16
CA VAL A 75 -18.76 -12.14 -1.10
C VAL A 75 -19.40 -12.52 -2.44
N LEU A 76 -18.86 -12.03 -3.55
CA LEU A 76 -19.37 -12.34 -4.89
C LEU A 76 -19.18 -13.82 -5.24
N ASP A 77 -18.05 -14.42 -4.86
CA ASP A 77 -17.79 -15.84 -5.08
C ASP A 77 -18.69 -16.74 -4.23
N ALA A 78 -19.03 -16.33 -3.00
CA ALA A 78 -19.97 -17.07 -2.15
C ALA A 78 -21.43 -17.09 -2.66
N LEU A 79 -21.76 -16.22 -3.62
CA LEU A 79 -23.09 -16.14 -4.25
C LEU A 79 -23.19 -16.91 -5.58
N ARG A 80 -22.08 -17.52 -6.04
CA ARG A 80 -22.03 -18.36 -7.25
C ARG A 80 -22.22 -19.84 -6.92
#